data_AF-A0A2A5V5P4-F1
#
_entry.id   AF-A0A2A5V5P4-F1
#
_cell.length_a   1.000
_cell.length_b   1.000
_cell.length_c   1.000
_cell.angle_alpha   90.00
_cell.angle_beta   90.00
_cell.angle_gamma   90.00
#
_symmetry.space_group_name_H-M   'P 1'
#
loop_
_entity.id
_entity.type
_entity.pdbx_description
1 polymer ?
#
loop_
_entity_poly.entity_id
_entity_poly.type
_entity_poly.pdbx_seq_one_letter_code
_entity_poly.pdbx_strand_id
1 'polypeptide(L)'
;MWHSYCDWYLEFLKPIFNSRNKSEINEAKLFSSFMMANILKILHPFIPFFTESVWSKNKYKAVFKKDLILSTWPNYTNIKRFNKHQIHINNLIELISNIRSTKAELKITPKLFCDVSFSDKPKKLGNLINDNLSLIKQVGRINGIVKRQINDKNSIDILVLKEKLSLSFSEDVDLASQKERIIQKIERINKQIENLNNKLKNKAYIKNAPKEIVQNDKKLVKELTVEDGKLRSIVSSIN
;
A
#
# COMPACT_ATOMS: atom_id res chain seq x y z
N MET A 1 4.34 1.16 13.20
CA MET A 1 3.90 2.57 13.30
C MET A 1 3.84 3.19 11.91
N TRP A 2 4.97 3.36 11.22
CA TRP A 2 5.05 4.00 9.90
C TRP A 2 4.09 3.40 8.85
N HIS A 3 4.27 2.11 8.53
CA HIS A 3 3.52 1.42 7.46
C HIS A 3 2.03 1.16 7.71
N SER A 4 1.49 1.58 8.85
CA SER A 4 0.09 1.35 9.18
C SER A 4 -0.58 2.65 9.60
N TYR A 5 -0.01 3.33 10.59
CA TYR A 5 -0.59 4.56 11.10
C TYR A 5 -0.34 5.74 10.15
N CYS A 6 0.92 5.98 9.77
CA CYS A 6 1.27 7.12 8.92
C CYS A 6 0.83 6.89 7.47
N ASP A 7 1.21 5.76 6.88
CA ASP A 7 1.00 5.50 5.46
C ASP A 7 -0.48 5.31 5.08
N TRP A 8 -1.31 4.77 6.00
CA TRP A 8 -2.69 4.40 5.71
C TRP A 8 -3.71 5.10 6.58
N TYR A 9 -3.62 4.95 7.90
CA TYR A 9 -4.65 5.47 8.80
C TYR A 9 -4.80 6.99 8.67
N LEU A 10 -3.70 7.76 8.73
CA LEU A 10 -3.76 9.22 8.56
C LEU A 10 -4.21 9.63 7.15
N GLU A 11 -3.80 8.91 6.11
CA GLU A 11 -4.26 9.17 4.73
C GLU A 11 -5.77 8.97 4.59
N PHE A 12 -6.32 7.92 5.21
CA PHE A 12 -7.75 7.61 5.20
C PHE A 12 -8.58 8.60 6.02
N LEU A 13 -7.97 9.30 6.99
CA LEU A 13 -8.65 10.36 7.74
C LEU A 13 -8.74 11.69 6.97
N LYS A 14 -7.90 11.95 5.96
CA LYS A 14 -7.93 13.22 5.22
C LYS A 14 -9.29 13.52 4.56
N PRO A 15 -9.95 12.57 3.87
CA PRO A 15 -11.31 12.80 3.38
C PRO A 15 -12.31 13.15 4.48
N ILE A 16 -12.18 12.51 5.64
CA ILE A 16 -13.06 12.74 6.80
C ILE A 16 -12.85 14.15 7.35
N PHE A 17 -11.60 14.59 7.53
CA PHE A 17 -11.29 15.94 8.00
C PHE A 17 -11.69 17.04 7.03
N ASN A 18 -11.76 16.73 5.73
CA ASN A 18 -12.24 17.64 4.70
C ASN A 18 -13.77 17.58 4.49
N SER A 19 -14.48 16.72 5.21
CA SER A 19 -15.93 16.58 5.11
C SER A 19 -16.64 17.72 5.86
N ARG A 20 -17.95 17.87 5.65
CA ARG A 20 -18.79 18.80 6.44
C ARG A 20 -19.38 18.15 7.69
N ASN A 21 -19.13 16.85 7.91
CA ASN A 21 -19.72 16.10 9.01
C ASN A 21 -18.90 16.30 10.30
N LYS A 22 -19.36 17.24 11.15
CA LYS A 22 -18.70 17.55 12.43
C LYS A 22 -18.60 16.34 13.37
N SER A 23 -19.56 15.41 13.32
CA SER A 23 -19.56 14.23 14.19
C SER A 23 -18.41 13.29 13.83
N GLU A 24 -18.28 12.95 12.54
CA GLU A 24 -17.19 12.10 12.04
C GLU A 24 -15.82 12.73 12.27
N ILE A 25 -15.71 14.05 12.06
CA ILE A 25 -14.46 14.79 12.33
C ILE A 25 -14.08 14.68 13.80
N ASN A 26 -15.05 14.83 14.71
CA ASN A 26 -14.79 14.76 16.13
C ASN A 26 -14.36 13.34 16.55
N GLU A 27 -15.06 12.32 16.07
CA GLU A 27 -14.71 10.91 16.30
C GLU A 27 -13.29 10.61 15.80
N ALA A 28 -12.97 11.00 14.57
CA ALA A 28 -11.65 10.82 13.98
C ALA A 28 -10.54 11.52 14.80
N LYS A 29 -10.79 12.74 15.30
CA LYS A 29 -9.85 13.46 16.19
C LYS A 29 -9.64 12.72 17.49
N LEU A 30 -10.71 12.27 18.15
CA LEU A 30 -10.62 11.55 19.42
C LEU A 30 -9.86 10.23 19.26
N PHE A 31 -10.23 9.43 18.25
CA PHE A 31 -9.60 8.11 18.05
C PHE A 31 -8.16 8.22 17.56
N SER A 32 -7.84 9.15 16.64
CA SER A 32 -6.46 9.39 16.22
C SER A 32 -5.56 9.87 17.36
N SER A 33 -6.08 10.71 18.24
CA SER A 33 -5.39 11.19 19.44
C SER A 33 -5.18 10.06 20.47
N PHE A 34 -6.17 9.21 20.68
CA PHE A 34 -6.03 8.01 21.50
C PHE A 34 -4.95 7.05 20.95
N MET A 35 -4.93 6.82 19.64
CA MET A 35 -3.88 6.00 19.01
C MET A 35 -2.49 6.64 19.15
N MET A 36 -2.36 7.94 18.92
CA MET A 36 -1.09 8.65 19.08
C MET A 36 -0.55 8.52 20.50
N ALA A 37 -1.40 8.71 21.52
CA ALA A 37 -1.00 8.53 22.92
C ALA A 37 -0.45 7.12 23.20
N ASN A 38 -1.08 6.07 22.64
CA ASN A 38 -0.59 4.69 22.80
C ASN A 38 0.71 4.44 22.02
N ILE A 39 0.85 5.00 20.82
CA ILE A 39 2.09 4.93 20.04
C ILE A 39 3.25 5.56 20.82
N LEU A 40 3.03 6.72 21.45
CA LEU A 40 4.05 7.39 22.27
C LEU A 40 4.47 6.53 23.46
N LYS A 41 3.52 5.90 24.17
CA LYS A 41 3.83 4.97 25.27
C LYS A 41 4.71 3.80 24.83
N ILE A 42 4.40 3.20 23.67
CA ILE A 42 5.17 2.07 23.13
C ILE A 42 6.57 2.51 22.69
N LEU A 43 6.70 3.72 22.14
CA LEU A 43 7.98 4.26 21.67
C LEU A 43 8.85 4.84 22.79
N HIS A 44 8.28 5.17 23.95
CA HIS A 44 8.96 5.85 25.04
C HIS A 44 10.25 5.15 25.52
N PRO A 45 10.29 3.81 25.67
CA PRO A 45 11.52 3.11 26.06
C PRO A 45 12.69 3.28 25.08
N PHE A 46 12.40 3.59 23.82
CA PHE A 46 13.42 3.73 22.77
C PHE A 46 13.81 5.19 22.52
N ILE A 47 12.86 6.13 22.64
CA ILE A 47 13.08 7.55 22.32
C ILE A 47 12.41 8.46 23.38
N PRO A 48 12.86 8.42 24.64
CA PRO A 48 12.12 9.00 25.77
C PRO A 48 11.98 10.52 25.68
N PHE A 49 13.05 11.24 25.37
CA PHE A 49 13.02 12.71 25.29
C PHE A 49 12.09 13.23 24.19
N PHE A 50 12.13 12.60 23.01
CA PHE A 50 11.26 12.98 21.90
C PHE A 50 9.80 12.71 22.25
N THR A 51 9.50 11.51 22.73
CA THR A 51 8.12 11.11 23.05
C THR A 51 7.53 11.93 24.19
N GLU A 52 8.31 12.33 25.21
CA GLU A 52 7.88 13.22 26.29
C GLU A 52 7.60 14.65 25.77
N SER A 53 8.45 15.17 24.87
CA SER A 53 8.22 16.46 24.23
C SER A 53 6.93 16.47 23.41
N VAL A 54 6.70 15.42 22.61
CA VAL A 54 5.47 15.27 21.83
C VAL A 54 4.26 15.10 22.75
N TRP A 55 4.39 14.35 23.84
CA TRP A 55 3.32 14.17 24.84
C TRP A 55 2.87 15.50 25.46
N SER A 56 3.84 16.34 25.84
CA SER A 56 3.59 17.68 26.39
C SER A 56 2.96 18.62 25.35
N LYS A 57 3.51 18.67 24.12
CA LYS A 57 2.97 19.50 23.02
C LYS A 57 1.51 19.19 22.67
N ASN A 58 1.13 17.91 22.75
CA ASN A 58 -0.25 17.46 22.51
C ASN A 58 -1.15 17.59 23.75
N LYS A 59 -0.66 18.20 24.85
CA LYS A 59 -1.38 18.41 26.11
C LYS A 59 -1.90 17.11 26.74
N TYR A 60 -1.27 15.97 26.45
CA TYR A 60 -1.68 14.68 27.01
C TYR A 60 -1.51 14.62 28.52
N LYS A 61 -0.55 15.36 29.10
CA LYS A 61 -0.42 15.53 30.55
C LYS A 61 -1.71 16.03 31.20
N ALA A 62 -2.43 16.97 30.58
CA ALA A 62 -3.69 17.49 31.13
C ALA A 62 -4.82 16.45 31.03
N VAL A 63 -4.82 15.63 29.98
CA VAL A 63 -5.84 14.60 29.73
C VAL A 63 -5.65 13.38 30.64
N PHE A 64 -4.43 12.85 30.71
CA PHE A 64 -4.10 11.65 31.47
C PHE A 64 -3.66 11.94 32.91
N LYS A 65 -3.50 13.22 33.28
CA LYS A 65 -3.01 13.70 34.58
C LYS A 65 -1.66 13.11 34.99
N LYS A 66 -0.83 12.72 34.01
CA LYS A 66 0.46 12.06 34.20
C LYS A 66 1.43 12.44 33.09
N ASP A 67 2.71 12.48 33.44
CA ASP A 67 3.80 12.49 32.46
C ASP A 67 3.88 11.14 31.74
N LEU A 68 4.48 11.12 30.55
CA LEU A 68 4.52 9.89 29.75
C LEU A 68 5.32 8.80 30.46
N ILE A 69 6.44 9.16 31.11
CA ILE A 69 7.25 8.22 31.90
C ILE A 69 6.48 7.54 33.05
N LEU A 70 5.44 8.19 33.60
CA LEU A 70 4.59 7.63 34.67
C LEU A 70 3.31 6.97 34.13
N SER A 71 3.15 6.90 32.82
CA SER A 71 1.96 6.36 32.19
C SER A 71 1.95 4.83 32.19
N THR A 72 0.76 4.26 32.31
CA THR A 72 0.59 2.80 32.25
C THR A 72 0.82 2.29 30.83
N TRP A 73 1.46 1.13 30.74
CA TRP A 73 1.65 0.42 29.48
C TRP A 73 0.29 0.12 28.82
N PRO A 74 0.17 0.20 27.48
CA PRO A 74 -1.08 -0.12 26.80
C PRO A 74 -1.45 -1.59 26.97
N ASN A 75 -2.71 -1.85 27.34
CA ASN A 75 -3.24 -3.21 27.42
C ASN A 75 -3.70 -3.68 26.04
N TYR A 76 -3.13 -4.79 25.57
CA TYR A 76 -3.58 -5.44 24.34
C TYR A 76 -4.91 -6.18 24.59
N THR A 77 -5.92 -5.86 23.81
CA THR A 77 -7.20 -6.58 23.79
C THR A 77 -7.56 -6.94 22.36
N ASN A 78 -7.80 -8.22 22.11
CA ASN A 78 -8.22 -8.68 20.79
C ASN A 78 -9.74 -8.48 20.64
N ILE A 79 -10.15 -7.44 19.92
CA ILE A 79 -11.56 -7.09 19.74
C ILE A 79 -12.08 -7.75 18.45
N LYS A 80 -12.53 -9.01 18.57
CA LYS A 80 -13.02 -9.82 17.44
C LYS A 80 -14.15 -9.18 16.62
N ARG A 81 -14.91 -8.24 17.22
CA ARG A 81 -15.98 -7.48 16.55
C ARG A 81 -15.48 -6.73 15.30
N PHE A 82 -14.21 -6.33 15.27
CA PHE A 82 -13.65 -5.56 14.16
C PHE A 82 -13.01 -6.39 13.05
N ASN A 83 -12.98 -7.73 13.16
CA ASN A 83 -12.32 -8.59 12.17
C ASN A 83 -12.85 -8.37 10.74
N LYS A 84 -14.16 -8.19 10.57
CA LYS A 84 -14.77 -7.91 9.26
C LYS A 84 -14.31 -6.57 8.70
N HIS A 85 -14.26 -5.53 9.54
CA HIS A 85 -13.80 -4.19 9.15
C HIS A 85 -12.30 -4.19 8.80
N GLN A 86 -11.48 -4.93 9.54
CA GLN A 86 -10.07 -5.09 9.24
C GLN A 86 -9.86 -5.73 7.86
N ILE A 87 -10.57 -6.81 7.55
CA ILE A 87 -10.50 -7.45 6.22
C ILE A 87 -10.90 -6.46 5.12
N HIS A 88 -11.97 -5.68 5.36
CA HIS A 88 -12.42 -4.68 4.40
C HIS A 88 -11.37 -3.58 4.14
N ILE A 89 -10.76 -3.04 5.21
CA ILE A 89 -9.66 -2.07 5.09
C ILE A 89 -8.43 -2.68 4.40
N ASN A 90 -8.08 -3.93 4.70
CA ASN A 90 -6.97 -4.61 4.04
C ASN A 90 -7.22 -4.76 2.53
N ASN A 91 -8.44 -5.09 2.13
CA ASN A 91 -8.82 -5.17 0.72
C ASN A 91 -8.71 -3.80 0.02
N LEU A 92 -9.10 -2.71 0.69
CA LEU A 92 -8.92 -1.34 0.17
C LEU A 92 -7.44 -0.98 0.01
N ILE A 93 -6.63 -1.30 1.02
CA ILE A 93 -5.18 -1.11 1.01
C ILE A 93 -4.55 -1.87 -0.15
N GLU A 94 -4.92 -3.15 -0.33
CA GLU A 94 -4.42 -4.00 -1.42
C GLU A 94 -4.81 -3.42 -2.79
N LEU A 95 -6.06 -3.00 -2.97
CA LEU A 95 -6.52 -2.36 -4.20
C LEU A 95 -5.69 -1.11 -4.53
N ILE A 96 -5.61 -0.16 -3.59
CA ILE A 96 -4.89 1.10 -3.79
C ILE A 96 -3.40 0.85 -4.02
N SER A 97 -2.81 -0.10 -3.31
CA SER A 97 -1.39 -0.46 -3.46
C SER A 97 -1.09 -1.05 -4.82
N ASN A 98 -1.96 -1.92 -5.34
CA ASN A 98 -1.80 -2.49 -6.68
C ASN A 98 -1.88 -1.38 -7.74
N ILE A 99 -2.89 -0.49 -7.67
CA ILE A 99 -3.02 0.62 -8.62
C ILE A 99 -1.80 1.55 -8.58
N ARG A 100 -1.32 1.92 -7.39
CA ARG A 100 -0.13 2.78 -7.24
C ARG A 100 1.13 2.09 -7.75
N SER A 101 1.29 0.80 -7.49
CA SER A 101 2.41 0.01 -8.00
C SER A 101 2.38 -0.04 -9.52
N THR A 102 1.23 -0.32 -10.13
CA THR A 102 1.07 -0.31 -11.59
C THR A 102 1.38 1.05 -12.19
N LYS A 103 0.90 2.15 -11.59
CA LYS A 103 1.28 3.51 -12.02
C LYS A 103 2.79 3.74 -11.94
N ALA A 104 3.44 3.31 -10.86
CA ALA A 104 4.89 3.47 -10.68
C ALA A 104 5.69 2.64 -11.71
N GLU A 105 5.26 1.42 -11.98
CA GLU A 105 5.88 0.54 -12.99
C GLU A 105 5.77 1.12 -14.41
N LEU A 106 4.62 1.72 -14.73
CA LEU A 106 4.38 2.45 -15.98
C LEU A 106 4.99 3.86 -16.00
N LYS A 107 5.73 4.27 -14.95
CA LYS A 107 6.29 5.62 -14.76
C LYS A 107 5.24 6.74 -14.92
N ILE A 108 3.99 6.46 -14.58
CA ILE A 108 2.91 7.44 -14.58
C ILE A 108 3.05 8.30 -13.33
N THR A 109 2.87 9.60 -13.49
CA THR A 109 2.94 10.55 -12.37
C THR A 109 1.89 10.18 -11.31
N PRO A 110 2.26 10.00 -10.03
CA PRO A 110 1.33 9.55 -8.98
C PRO A 110 0.11 10.47 -8.76
N LYS A 111 0.20 11.73 -9.20
CA LYS A 111 -0.87 12.73 -9.10
C LYS A 111 -1.97 12.55 -10.16
N LEU A 112 -1.67 11.85 -11.25
CA LEU A 112 -2.62 11.66 -12.35
C LEU A 112 -3.75 10.75 -11.91
N PHE A 113 -4.96 11.18 -12.26
CA PHE A 113 -6.16 10.38 -12.06
C PHE A 113 -6.26 9.32 -13.15
N CYS A 114 -6.85 8.17 -12.80
CA CYS A 114 -7.18 7.12 -13.76
C CYS A 114 -8.64 6.72 -13.60
N ASP A 115 -9.21 6.19 -14.66
CA ASP A 115 -10.54 5.60 -14.65
C ASP A 115 -10.43 4.09 -14.48
N VAL A 116 -11.44 3.51 -13.84
CA VAL A 116 -11.48 2.08 -13.55
C VAL A 116 -12.68 1.47 -14.26
N SER A 117 -12.47 0.36 -14.97
CA SER A 117 -13.55 -0.44 -15.53
C SER A 117 -13.34 -1.92 -15.24
N PHE A 118 -14.41 -2.71 -15.38
CA PHE A 118 -14.38 -4.15 -15.18
C PHE A 118 -14.66 -4.86 -16.49
N SER A 119 -13.85 -5.88 -16.81
CA SER A 119 -14.06 -6.72 -18.00
C SER A 119 -15.28 -7.64 -17.83
N ASP A 120 -15.58 -8.04 -16.59
CA ASP A 120 -16.76 -8.85 -16.21
C ASP A 120 -17.71 -8.08 -15.29
N LYS A 121 -18.92 -8.60 -15.04
CA LYS A 121 -19.85 -8.00 -14.07
C LYS A 121 -19.14 -7.79 -12.72
N PRO A 122 -19.10 -6.57 -12.18
CA PRO A 122 -18.42 -6.29 -10.92
C PRO A 122 -19.06 -7.11 -9.79
N LYS A 123 -18.29 -7.94 -9.10
CA LYS A 123 -18.79 -8.78 -8.00
C LYS A 123 -18.57 -8.09 -6.66
N LYS A 124 -17.37 -8.22 -6.10
CA LYS A 124 -17.05 -7.67 -4.77
C LYS A 124 -16.28 -6.37 -4.88
N LEU A 125 -15.41 -6.26 -5.88
CA LEU A 125 -14.52 -5.11 -6.02
C LEU A 125 -15.29 -3.85 -6.43
N GLY A 126 -16.30 -3.98 -7.29
CA GLY A 126 -17.15 -2.84 -7.67
C GLY A 126 -17.92 -2.24 -6.49
N ASN A 127 -18.47 -3.08 -5.61
CA ASN A 127 -19.13 -2.61 -4.39
C ASN A 127 -18.13 -1.93 -3.46
N LEU A 128 -16.96 -2.54 -3.24
CA LEU A 128 -15.90 -1.96 -2.42
C LEU A 128 -15.47 -0.58 -2.93
N ILE A 129 -15.36 -0.40 -4.25
CA ILE A 129 -15.04 0.90 -4.84
C ILE A 129 -16.18 1.89 -4.63
N ASN A 130 -17.42 1.50 -4.94
CA ASN A 130 -18.61 2.34 -4.83
C ASN A 130 -18.85 2.83 -3.40
N ASP A 131 -18.73 1.92 -2.42
CA ASP A 131 -18.93 2.22 -1.00
C ASP A 131 -17.87 3.18 -0.43
N ASN A 132 -16.71 3.30 -1.09
CA ASN A 132 -15.55 4.06 -0.60
C ASN A 132 -15.01 5.05 -1.66
N LEU A 133 -15.85 5.51 -2.58
CA LEU A 133 -15.42 6.35 -3.73
C LEU A 133 -14.63 7.59 -3.31
N SER A 134 -15.07 8.29 -2.26
CA SER A 134 -14.40 9.50 -1.77
C SER A 134 -12.97 9.23 -1.32
N LEU A 135 -12.78 8.16 -0.56
CA LEU A 135 -11.48 7.72 -0.05
C LEU A 135 -10.58 7.24 -1.18
N ILE A 136 -11.10 6.38 -2.08
CA ILE A 136 -10.32 5.84 -3.19
C ILE A 136 -9.96 6.95 -4.19
N LYS A 137 -10.82 7.94 -4.41
CA LYS A 137 -10.53 9.09 -5.26
C LYS A 137 -9.37 9.92 -4.71
N GLN A 138 -9.36 10.19 -3.41
CA GLN A 138 -8.33 11.01 -2.79
C GLN A 138 -6.99 10.26 -2.64
N VAL A 139 -7.05 9.00 -2.22
CA VAL A 139 -5.86 8.21 -1.87
C VAL A 139 -5.34 7.44 -3.10
N GLY A 140 -6.22 6.75 -3.83
CA GLY A 140 -5.88 5.99 -5.04
C GLY A 140 -5.77 6.83 -6.32
N ARG A 141 -6.27 8.07 -6.32
CA ARG A 141 -6.32 8.95 -7.51
C ARG A 141 -7.08 8.26 -8.65
N ILE A 142 -8.30 7.85 -8.36
CA ILE A 142 -9.24 7.22 -9.30
C ILE A 142 -10.47 8.11 -9.41
N ASN A 143 -10.96 8.40 -10.62
CA ASN A 143 -12.17 9.21 -10.75
C ASN A 143 -13.44 8.45 -10.37
N GLY A 144 -13.54 7.18 -10.78
CA GLY A 144 -14.65 6.29 -10.46
C GLY A 144 -14.69 5.07 -11.37
N ILE A 145 -15.80 4.33 -11.30
CA ILE A 145 -16.06 3.20 -12.18
C ILE A 145 -16.76 3.70 -13.46
N VAL A 146 -16.18 3.41 -14.61
CA VAL A 146 -16.76 3.68 -15.93
C VAL A 146 -17.38 2.39 -16.48
N LYS A 147 -18.62 2.47 -16.98
CA LYS A 147 -19.39 1.31 -17.46
C LYS A 147 -18.89 0.71 -18.78
N ARG A 148 -18.07 1.45 -19.52
CA ARG A 148 -17.59 1.05 -20.84
C ARG A 148 -16.12 0.72 -20.71
N GLN A 149 -15.71 -0.44 -21.22
CA GLN A 149 -14.32 -0.67 -21.62
C GLN A 149 -14.03 0.41 -22.66
N ILE A 150 -13.34 1.45 -22.23
CA ILE A 150 -12.76 2.38 -23.17
C ILE A 150 -11.64 1.55 -23.80
N ASN A 151 -11.90 0.99 -24.99
CA ASN A 151 -10.91 0.34 -25.84
C ASN A 151 -9.95 1.41 -26.40
N ASP A 152 -9.37 2.21 -25.50
CA ASP A 152 -8.30 3.12 -25.84
C ASP A 152 -6.99 2.37 -25.71
N LYS A 153 -6.04 2.73 -26.56
CA LYS A 153 -4.65 2.26 -26.53
C LYS A 153 -3.96 2.50 -25.18
N ASN A 154 -4.61 3.19 -24.24
CA ASN A 154 -4.11 3.61 -22.93
C ASN A 154 -4.77 2.88 -21.74
N SER A 155 -5.36 1.70 -21.96
CA SER A 155 -5.88 0.85 -20.88
C SER A 155 -4.93 -0.31 -20.53
N ILE A 156 -4.89 -0.68 -19.25
CA ILE A 156 -4.17 -1.88 -18.77
C ILE A 156 -5.03 -2.69 -17.80
N ASP A 157 -5.05 -4.02 -18.00
CA ASP A 157 -5.71 -4.93 -17.07
C ASP A 157 -4.76 -5.38 -15.95
N ILE A 158 -5.24 -5.35 -14.71
CA ILE A 158 -4.56 -5.85 -13.53
C ILE A 158 -5.46 -6.83 -12.78
N LEU A 159 -4.85 -7.84 -12.13
CA LEU A 159 -5.57 -8.78 -11.29
C LEU A 159 -5.48 -8.34 -9.82
N VAL A 160 -6.62 -8.02 -9.21
CA VAL A 160 -6.71 -7.59 -7.81
C VAL A 160 -7.79 -8.38 -7.11
N LEU A 161 -7.49 -8.97 -5.95
CA LEU A 161 -8.46 -9.77 -5.17
C LEU A 161 -9.18 -10.86 -6.00
N LYS A 162 -8.48 -11.45 -6.97
CA LYS A 162 -9.00 -12.46 -7.93
C LYS A 162 -10.04 -11.93 -8.93
N GLU A 163 -10.17 -10.62 -9.08
CA GLU A 163 -11.01 -9.96 -10.09
C GLU A 163 -10.11 -9.16 -11.05
N LYS A 164 -10.43 -9.18 -12.35
CA LYS A 164 -9.73 -8.36 -13.36
C LYS A 164 -10.26 -6.94 -13.32
N LEU A 165 -9.35 -5.99 -13.20
CA LEU A 165 -9.61 -4.56 -13.14
C LEU A 165 -8.86 -3.87 -14.27
N SER A 166 -9.56 -3.11 -15.10
CA SER A 166 -8.94 -2.33 -16.17
C SER A 166 -8.73 -0.89 -15.71
N LEU A 167 -7.51 -0.38 -15.86
CA LEU A 167 -7.13 1.00 -15.57
C LEU A 167 -6.95 1.75 -16.88
N SER A 168 -7.73 2.79 -17.08
CA SER A 168 -7.61 3.68 -18.24
C SER A 168 -6.95 4.99 -17.83
N PHE A 169 -5.97 5.44 -18.60
CA PHE A 169 -5.25 6.69 -18.40
C PHE A 169 -5.55 7.68 -19.52
N SER A 170 -5.39 8.98 -19.26
CA SER A 170 -5.54 10.02 -20.29
C SER A 170 -4.54 9.85 -21.45
N GLU A 171 -4.84 10.45 -22.59
CA GLU A 171 -4.14 10.28 -23.88
C GLU A 171 -2.61 10.51 -23.82
N ASP A 172 -2.11 11.26 -22.84
CA ASP A 172 -0.68 11.60 -22.66
C ASP A 172 0.25 10.45 -22.19
N VAL A 173 -0.26 9.23 -21.97
CA VAL A 173 0.57 8.09 -21.52
C VAL A 173 0.94 7.18 -22.68
N ASP A 174 2.18 7.27 -23.17
CA ASP A 174 2.73 6.35 -24.16
C ASP A 174 2.98 4.95 -23.56
N LEU A 175 1.94 4.12 -23.51
CA LEU A 175 2.04 2.76 -22.98
C LEU A 175 2.96 1.86 -23.81
N ALA A 176 3.15 2.13 -25.11
CA ALA A 176 4.03 1.34 -25.97
C ALA A 176 5.50 1.51 -25.55
N SER A 177 5.97 2.75 -25.37
CA SER A 177 7.32 3.01 -24.84
C SER A 177 7.51 2.47 -23.43
N GLN A 178 6.46 2.49 -22.60
CA GLN A 178 6.54 1.92 -21.24
C GLN A 178 6.60 0.39 -21.27
N LYS A 179 5.87 -0.27 -22.18
CA LYS A 179 5.94 -1.73 -22.38
C LYS A 179 7.35 -2.18 -22.74
N GLU A 180 8.00 -1.50 -23.68
CA GLU A 180 9.40 -1.79 -24.05
C GLU A 180 10.37 -1.62 -22.86
N ARG A 181 10.19 -0.56 -22.05
CA ARG A 181 11.01 -0.35 -20.85
C ARG A 181 10.80 -1.44 -19.80
N ILE A 182 9.56 -1.89 -19.61
CA ILE A 182 9.27 -2.98 -18.70
C ILE A 182 9.88 -4.29 -19.21
N ILE A 183 9.85 -4.54 -20.53
CA ILE A 183 10.55 -5.69 -21.14
C ILE A 183 12.05 -5.63 -20.87
N GLN A 184 12.70 -4.48 -21.07
CA GLN A 184 14.12 -4.31 -20.74
C GLN A 184 14.40 -4.51 -19.24
N LYS A 185 13.48 -4.12 -18.36
CA LYS A 185 13.59 -4.35 -16.92
C LYS A 185 13.48 -5.85 -16.59
N ILE A 186 12.52 -6.55 -17.20
CA ILE A 186 12.35 -8.00 -17.10
C ILE A 186 13.63 -8.71 -17.51
N GLU A 187 14.25 -8.34 -18.64
CA GLU A 187 15.53 -8.92 -19.07
C GLU A 187 16.66 -8.73 -18.05
N ARG A 188 16.76 -7.55 -17.43
CA ARG A 188 17.76 -7.28 -16.38
C ARG A 188 17.51 -8.11 -15.13
N ILE A 189 16.25 -8.22 -14.70
CA ILE A 189 15.87 -9.03 -13.54
C ILE A 189 16.16 -10.51 -13.81
N ASN A 190 15.85 -11.02 -15.00
CA ASN A 190 16.16 -12.41 -15.37
C ASN A 190 17.67 -12.67 -15.32
N LYS A 191 18.50 -11.78 -15.88
CA LYS A 191 19.97 -11.90 -15.77
C LYS A 191 20.46 -11.90 -14.32
N GLN A 192 19.86 -11.08 -13.45
CA GLN A 192 20.19 -11.08 -12.02
C GLN A 192 19.77 -12.38 -11.33
N ILE A 193 18.56 -12.89 -11.60
CA ILE A 193 18.06 -14.16 -11.09
C ILE A 193 18.95 -15.31 -11.55
N GLU A 194 19.35 -15.35 -12.82
CA GLU A 194 20.27 -16.36 -13.35
C GLU A 194 21.63 -16.33 -12.63
N ASN A 195 22.21 -15.14 -12.47
CA ASN A 195 23.48 -14.97 -11.76
C ASN A 195 23.40 -15.43 -10.30
N LEU A 196 22.33 -15.08 -9.58
CA LEU A 196 22.11 -15.50 -8.20
C LEU A 196 21.85 -17.00 -8.10
N ASN A 197 21.05 -17.57 -9.01
CA ASN A 197 20.81 -19.01 -9.06
C ASN A 197 22.09 -19.79 -9.38
N ASN A 198 22.95 -19.28 -10.25
CA ASN A 198 24.25 -19.88 -10.55
C ASN A 198 25.18 -19.85 -9.32
N LYS A 199 25.21 -18.74 -8.58
CA LYS A 199 25.92 -18.66 -7.28
C LYS A 199 25.36 -19.66 -6.26
N LEU A 200 24.04 -19.75 -6.14
CA LEU A 200 23.36 -20.64 -5.19
C LEU A 200 23.42 -22.13 -5.60
N LYS A 201 23.65 -22.46 -6.87
CA LYS A 201 23.94 -23.84 -7.33
C LYS A 201 25.38 -24.27 -7.06
N ASN A 202 26.31 -23.32 -6.91
CA ASN A 202 27.71 -23.63 -6.64
C ASN A 202 27.88 -24.17 -5.22
N LYS A 203 28.17 -25.48 -5.10
CA LYS A 203 28.36 -26.16 -3.82
C LYS A 203 29.50 -25.56 -2.99
N ALA A 204 30.54 -25.00 -3.64
CA ALA A 204 31.63 -24.32 -2.94
C ALA A 204 31.17 -23.01 -2.29
N TYR A 205 30.28 -22.26 -2.95
CA TYR A 205 29.72 -21.03 -2.40
C TYR A 205 28.81 -21.31 -1.19
N ILE A 206 27.91 -22.30 -1.30
CA ILE A 206 27.03 -22.67 -0.17
C ILE A 206 27.82 -23.13 1.05
N LYS A 207 28.96 -23.82 0.82
CA LYS A 207 29.79 -24.36 1.90
C LYS A 207 30.69 -23.29 2.54
N ASN A 208 31.17 -22.33 1.76
CA ASN A 208 32.18 -21.37 2.21
C ASN A 208 31.62 -19.99 2.57
N ALA A 209 30.43 -19.63 2.07
CA ALA A 209 29.82 -18.33 2.35
C ALA A 209 29.12 -18.31 3.72
N PRO A 210 29.09 -17.16 4.42
CA PRO A 210 28.29 -16.97 5.63
C PRO A 210 26.81 -17.31 5.40
N LYS A 211 26.20 -18.01 6.38
CA LYS A 211 24.80 -18.43 6.30
C LYS A 211 23.83 -17.28 6.06
N GLU A 212 24.09 -16.11 6.67
CA GLU A 212 23.28 -14.90 6.47
C GLU A 212 23.30 -14.41 5.02
N ILE A 213 24.45 -14.46 4.36
CA ILE A 213 24.59 -14.03 2.95
C ILE A 213 23.83 -14.98 2.04
N VAL A 214 23.98 -16.30 2.24
CA VAL A 214 23.24 -17.31 1.47
C VAL A 214 21.71 -17.17 1.67
N GLN A 215 21.28 -16.84 2.88
CA GLN A 215 19.87 -16.64 3.19
C GLN A 215 19.31 -15.35 2.58
N ASN A 216 20.09 -14.27 2.60
CA ASN A 216 19.76 -13.02 1.92
C ASN A 216 19.68 -13.21 0.40
N ASP A 217 20.63 -13.93 -0.22
CA ASP A 217 20.58 -14.24 -1.65
C ASP A 217 19.33 -15.05 -2.02
N LYS A 218 18.97 -16.06 -1.21
CA LYS A 218 17.73 -16.82 -1.40
C LYS A 218 16.48 -15.96 -1.26
N LYS A 219 16.48 -15.02 -0.31
CA LYS A 219 15.37 -14.09 -0.11
C LYS A 219 15.25 -13.13 -1.30
N LEU A 220 16.38 -12.60 -1.77
CA LEU A 220 16.46 -11.71 -2.92
C LEU A 220 15.96 -12.41 -4.20
N VAL A 221 16.33 -13.67 -4.44
CA VAL A 221 15.79 -14.44 -5.58
C VAL A 221 14.27 -14.56 -5.49
N LYS A 222 13.71 -14.86 -4.31
CA LYS A 222 12.25 -14.92 -4.13
C LYS A 222 11.59 -13.57 -4.43
N GLU A 223 12.13 -12.48 -3.92
CA GLU A 223 11.60 -11.14 -4.16
C GLU A 223 11.63 -10.77 -5.66
N LEU A 224 12.77 -11.02 -6.34
CA LEU A 224 12.93 -10.77 -7.77
C LEU A 224 12.00 -11.64 -8.63
N THR A 225 11.76 -12.90 -8.26
CA THR A 225 10.81 -13.76 -8.99
C THR A 225 9.36 -13.28 -8.86
N VAL A 226 8.98 -12.73 -7.71
CA VAL A 226 7.65 -12.13 -7.52
C VAL A 226 7.52 -10.85 -8.33
N GLU A 227 8.56 -10.03 -8.38
CA GLU A 227 8.59 -8.82 -9.21
C GLU A 227 8.52 -9.15 -10.71
N ASP A 228 9.30 -10.12 -11.20
CA ASP A 228 9.27 -10.57 -12.59
C ASP A 228 7.87 -11.05 -13.00
N GLY A 229 7.22 -11.86 -12.16
CA GLY A 229 5.85 -12.33 -12.41
C GLY A 229 4.83 -11.20 -12.53
N LYS A 230 4.95 -10.16 -11.70
CA LYS A 230 4.09 -8.97 -11.78
C LYS A 230 4.32 -8.17 -13.06
N LEU A 231 5.58 -7.89 -13.40
CA LEU A 231 5.94 -7.13 -14.60
C LEU A 231 5.47 -7.85 -15.87
N ARG A 232 5.60 -9.18 -15.93
CA ARG A 232 5.09 -9.98 -17.06
C ARG A 232 3.58 -9.92 -17.18
N SER A 233 2.86 -10.01 -16.06
CA SER A 233 1.39 -9.87 -16.04
C SER A 233 0.96 -8.51 -16.57
N ILE A 234 1.73 -7.46 -16.31
CA ILE A 234 1.47 -6.10 -16.79
C ILE A 234 1.74 -6.00 -18.28
N VAL A 235 2.89 -6.48 -18.77
CA VAL A 235 3.22 -6.49 -20.21
C VAL A 235 2.21 -7.28 -21.03
N SER A 236 1.75 -8.44 -20.54
CA SER A 236 0.73 -9.25 -21.23
C SER A 236 -0.64 -8.60 -21.27
N SER A 237 -0.89 -7.63 -20.39
CA SER A 237 -2.18 -6.94 -20.24
C SER A 237 -2.20 -5.57 -20.92
N ILE A 238 -1.07 -5.12 -21.46
CA ILE A 238 -0.99 -3.96 -22.37
C ILE A 238 -1.15 -4.50 -23.79
N ASN A 239 -2.25 -4.14 -24.45
CA ASN A 239 -2.46 -4.45 -25.87
C ASN A 239 -1.43 -3.70 -26.73
#